data_AF-A0A2T4DB67-F1
#
_entry.id   AF-A0A2T4DB67-F1
#
_cell.length_a   1.000
_cell.length_b   1.000
_cell.length_c   1.000
_cell.angle_alpha   90.00
_cell.angle_beta   90.00
_cell.angle_gamma   90.00
#
_symmetry.space_group_name_H-M   'P 1'
#
loop_
_entity.id
_entity.type
_entity.pdbx_description
1 polymer ?
#
loop_
_entity_poly.entity_id
_entity_poly.type
_entity_poly.pdbx_seq_one_letter_code
_entity_poly.pdbx_strand_id
1 'polypeptide(L)'
;DNLYHLTLAVQDETGKPATLDPYLGMMGHAVVFKEDGGVYIHLHPVGSYSMASQETMEARLSSGSGQINWDSLLSPIDFRDSVDRAIASLNALPAAQRDSILLVGMDHPSIDDPDHPDHSVVRFPYTFPTEGKYRIYVQMKRNGRILNGAFDVDVEG
;
A
#
# COMPACT_ATOMS: atom_id res chain seq x y z
N ASP A 1 18.62 2.45 15.44
CA ASP A 1 17.79 2.15 14.27
C ASP A 1 17.88 3.30 13.29
N ASN A 2 18.50 3.07 12.13
CA ASN A 2 18.57 4.09 11.06
C ASN A 2 17.31 4.00 10.22
N LEU A 3 16.57 5.12 10.08
CA LEU A 3 15.44 5.21 9.16
C LEU A 3 15.98 5.24 7.73
N TYR A 4 15.55 4.30 6.90
CA TYR A 4 15.88 4.27 5.48
C TYR A 4 14.69 4.79 4.67
N HIS A 5 14.91 5.84 3.88
CA HIS A 5 13.92 6.26 2.90
C HIS A 5 14.12 5.46 1.61
N LEU A 6 13.25 4.48 1.36
CA LEU A 6 13.20 3.83 0.04
C LEU A 6 12.61 4.84 -0.94
N THR A 7 13.47 5.53 -1.67
CA THR A 7 13.10 6.53 -2.67
C THR A 7 13.20 5.91 -4.06
N LEU A 8 12.08 5.86 -4.77
CA LEU A 8 12.03 5.38 -6.15
C LEU A 8 11.75 6.57 -7.07
N ALA A 9 12.61 6.75 -8.06
CA ALA A 9 12.41 7.72 -9.14
C ALA A 9 12.08 6.97 -10.43
N VAL A 10 10.97 7.32 -11.06
CA VAL A 10 10.54 6.72 -12.33
C VAL A 10 10.89 7.66 -13.47
N GLN A 11 11.57 7.11 -14.49
CA GLN A 11 11.89 7.81 -15.72
C GLN A 11 11.06 7.26 -16.88
N ASP A 12 10.75 8.12 -17.84
CA ASP A 12 10.16 7.71 -19.11
C ASP A 12 11.21 7.16 -20.09
N GLU A 13 10.76 6.76 -21.27
CA GLU A 13 11.61 6.19 -22.34
C GLU A 13 12.68 7.17 -22.85
N THR A 14 12.55 8.46 -22.53
CA THR A 14 13.49 9.54 -22.90
C THR A 14 14.45 9.90 -21.76
N GLY A 15 14.35 9.23 -20.60
CA GLY A 15 15.14 9.51 -19.41
C GLY A 15 14.64 10.71 -18.59
N LYS A 16 13.46 11.26 -18.90
CA LYS A 16 12.86 12.35 -18.13
C LYS A 16 12.00 11.81 -17.00
N PRO A 17 11.77 12.56 -15.91
CA PRO A 17 10.85 12.16 -14.85
C PRO A 17 9.47 11.78 -15.42
N ALA A 18 8.99 10.59 -15.08
CA ALA A 18 7.72 10.09 -15.58
C ALA A 18 6.55 10.61 -14.73
N THR A 19 5.47 11.02 -15.38
CA THR A 19 4.18 11.25 -14.69
C THR A 19 3.54 9.92 -14.34
N LEU A 20 3.20 9.74 -13.06
CA LEU A 20 2.52 8.55 -12.55
C LEU A 20 1.01 8.78 -12.43
N ASP A 21 0.26 7.69 -12.57
CA ASP A 21 -1.16 7.63 -12.25
C ASP A 21 -1.32 7.05 -10.84
N PRO A 22 -2.30 7.51 -10.04
CA PRO A 22 -2.70 6.80 -8.84
C PRO A 22 -3.10 5.36 -9.15
N TYR A 23 -2.47 4.41 -8.45
CA TYR A 23 -2.86 3.01 -8.42
C TYR A 23 -3.44 2.70 -7.06
N LEU A 24 -4.71 2.28 -6.99
CA LEU A 24 -5.41 2.12 -5.71
C LEU A 24 -5.14 3.33 -4.78
N GLY A 25 -5.17 4.55 -5.33
CA GLY A 25 -5.24 5.79 -4.53
C GLY A 25 -3.93 6.41 -4.19
N MET A 26 -2.84 5.68 -4.42
CA MET A 26 -1.50 6.11 -4.09
C MET A 26 -0.60 6.03 -5.32
N MET A 27 0.48 6.79 -5.29
CA MET A 27 1.47 6.81 -6.36
C MET A 27 2.33 5.53 -6.39
N GLY A 28 2.21 4.65 -5.39
CA GLY A 28 2.83 3.34 -5.41
C GLY A 28 2.49 2.47 -4.21
N HIS A 29 2.78 1.18 -4.34
CA HIS A 29 2.71 0.18 -3.27
C HIS A 29 4.04 -0.58 -3.24
N ALA A 30 4.53 -0.94 -2.06
CA ALA A 30 5.73 -1.74 -1.94
C ALA A 30 5.56 -2.90 -0.95
N VAL A 31 6.22 -4.01 -1.22
CA VAL A 31 6.33 -5.16 -0.31
C VAL A 31 7.80 -5.44 -0.07
N VAL A 32 8.19 -5.57 1.19
CA VAL A 32 9.54 -5.99 1.60
C VAL A 32 9.45 -7.38 2.21
N PHE A 33 10.27 -8.30 1.70
CA PHE A 33 10.34 -9.69 2.13
C PHE A 33 11.80 -10.10 2.41
N LYS A 34 12.06 -10.75 3.54
CA LYS A 34 13.39 -11.34 3.84
C LYS A 34 13.44 -12.76 3.28
N GLU A 35 14.55 -13.15 2.65
CA GLU A 35 14.67 -14.47 1.98
C GLU A 35 14.38 -15.67 2.89
N ASP A 36 14.65 -15.55 4.20
CA ASP A 36 14.38 -16.59 5.19
C ASP A 36 12.92 -16.63 5.68
N GLY A 37 12.06 -15.75 5.17
CA GLY A 37 10.65 -15.63 5.55
C GLY A 37 10.39 -14.92 6.87
N GLY A 38 11.42 -14.43 7.57
CA GLY A 38 11.28 -13.78 8.87
C GLY A 38 10.65 -12.39 8.83
N VAL A 39 10.57 -11.77 7.65
CA VAL A 39 9.96 -10.43 7.45
C VAL A 39 9.07 -10.44 6.22
N TYR A 40 7.85 -9.93 6.38
CA TYR A 40 6.93 -9.57 5.30
C TYR A 40 6.21 -8.28 5.68
N ILE A 41 6.41 -7.20 4.94
CA ILE A 41 5.84 -5.89 5.24
C ILE A 41 5.28 -5.26 3.97
N HIS A 42 4.03 -4.80 4.04
CA HIS A 42 3.37 -4.02 3.00
C HIS A 42 3.47 -2.53 3.35
N LEU A 43 3.89 -1.71 2.39
CA LEU A 43 4.24 -0.31 2.56
C LEU A 43 3.45 0.58 1.60
N HIS A 44 3.06 1.75 2.11
CA HIS A 44 2.46 2.85 1.38
C HIS A 44 3.34 4.10 1.48
N PRO A 45 3.20 5.07 0.56
CA PRO A 45 4.00 6.29 0.62
C PRO A 45 3.79 7.10 1.91
N VAL A 46 2.60 6.96 2.51
CA VAL A 46 2.25 7.56 3.80
C VAL A 46 2.71 6.76 5.02
N GLY A 47 3.25 5.54 4.85
CA GLY A 47 3.73 4.73 5.97
C GLY A 47 3.51 3.23 5.87
N SER A 48 3.82 2.54 6.97
CA SER A 48 3.73 1.08 7.13
C SER A 48 2.53 0.62 7.99
N TYR A 49 1.47 1.42 8.08
CA TYR A 49 0.25 1.01 8.76
C TYR A 49 -0.74 0.40 7.75
N SER A 50 -1.41 -0.68 8.14
CA SER A 50 -2.55 -1.15 7.35
C SER A 50 -3.72 -0.18 7.54
N MET A 51 -4.48 0.09 6.47
CA MET A 51 -5.68 0.94 6.55
C MET A 51 -6.65 0.41 7.61
N ALA A 52 -6.84 -0.91 7.67
CA ALA A 52 -7.67 -1.55 8.71
C ALA A 52 -7.17 -1.25 10.13
N SER A 53 -5.85 -1.16 10.34
CA SER A 53 -5.26 -0.77 11.62
C SER A 53 -5.48 0.71 11.93
N GLN A 54 -5.37 1.60 10.92
CA GLN A 54 -5.68 3.03 11.07
C GLN A 54 -7.16 3.24 11.40
N GLU A 55 -8.08 2.69 10.60
CA GLU A 55 -9.54 2.80 10.83
C GLU A 55 -9.95 2.26 12.19
N THR A 56 -9.39 1.11 12.60
CA THR A 56 -9.63 0.56 13.93
C THR A 56 -9.13 1.50 15.03
N MET A 57 -7.99 2.16 14.82
CA MET A 57 -7.44 3.13 15.77
C MET A 57 -8.29 4.41 15.83
N GLU A 58 -8.67 4.98 14.68
CA GLU A 58 -9.53 6.16 14.59
C GLU A 58 -10.92 5.91 15.20
N ALA A 59 -11.50 4.74 14.96
CA ALA A 59 -12.74 4.33 15.60
C ALA A 59 -12.61 4.24 17.13
N ARG A 60 -11.48 3.72 17.64
CA ARG A 60 -11.20 3.69 19.09
C ARG A 60 -11.05 5.09 19.67
N LEU A 61 -10.35 5.99 18.97
CA LEU A 61 -10.14 7.36 19.41
C LEU A 61 -11.44 8.17 19.42
N SER A 62 -12.33 7.95 18.43
CA SER A 62 -13.59 8.67 18.31
C SER A 62 -14.72 8.10 19.17
N SER A 63 -14.84 6.78 19.28
CA SER A 63 -15.98 6.11 19.93
C SER A 63 -15.64 5.36 21.23
N GLY A 64 -14.35 5.24 21.59
CA GLY A 64 -13.90 4.49 22.76
C GLY A 64 -13.87 2.96 22.57
N SER A 65 -14.38 2.44 21.45
CA SER A 65 -14.37 1.02 21.08
C SER A 65 -13.84 0.82 19.66
N GLY A 66 -13.22 -0.32 19.35
CA GLY A 66 -12.86 -0.67 17.98
C GLY A 66 -14.09 -1.00 17.12
N GLN A 67 -13.96 -0.97 15.79
CA GLN A 67 -15.05 -1.35 14.86
C GLN A 67 -15.52 -2.80 15.01
N ILE A 68 -14.70 -3.67 15.60
CA ILE A 68 -14.99 -5.10 15.75
C ILE A 68 -15.75 -5.33 17.05
N ASN A 69 -17.00 -5.76 16.95
CA ASN A 69 -17.73 -6.35 18.06
C ASN A 69 -17.28 -7.82 18.23
N TRP A 70 -16.41 -8.05 19.22
CA TRP A 70 -15.84 -9.37 19.51
C TRP A 70 -16.89 -10.41 19.93
N ASP A 71 -18.07 -9.97 20.40
CA ASP A 71 -19.17 -10.83 20.82
C ASP A 71 -20.10 -11.22 19.66
N SER A 72 -19.85 -10.73 18.44
CA SER A 72 -20.68 -11.00 17.25
C SER A 72 -19.87 -11.41 16.03
N LEU A 73 -18.71 -12.02 16.23
CA LEU A 73 -17.93 -12.56 15.12
C LEU A 73 -18.71 -13.69 14.42
N LEU A 74 -18.76 -13.61 13.09
CA LEU A 74 -19.33 -14.65 12.24
C LEU A 74 -18.59 -15.98 12.45
N SER A 75 -19.29 -17.09 12.24
CA SER A 75 -18.63 -18.39 12.21
C SER A 75 -17.57 -18.42 11.08
N PRO A 76 -16.50 -19.22 11.18
CA PRO A 76 -15.48 -19.28 10.14
C PRO A 76 -16.01 -19.61 8.73
N ILE A 77 -17.12 -20.37 8.64
CA ILE A 77 -17.78 -20.72 7.37
C ILE A 77 -18.53 -19.50 6.82
N ASP A 78 -19.32 -18.83 7.66
CA ASP A 78 -20.07 -17.63 7.27
C ASP A 78 -19.12 -16.48 6.88
N PHE A 79 -17.98 -16.39 7.57
CA PHE A 79 -16.91 -15.45 7.23
C PHE A 79 -16.35 -15.73 5.83
N ARG A 80 -15.97 -16.96 5.52
CA ARG A 80 -15.43 -17.33 4.20
C ARG A 80 -16.43 -17.05 3.07
N ASP A 81 -17.69 -17.45 3.25
CA ASP A 81 -18.75 -17.18 2.27
C ASP A 81 -19.00 -15.69 2.08
N SER A 82 -18.82 -14.87 3.13
CA SER A 82 -18.92 -13.41 3.02
C SER A 82 -17.79 -12.80 2.20
N VAL A 83 -16.56 -13.32 2.32
CA VAL A 83 -15.41 -12.88 1.52
C VAL A 83 -15.63 -13.22 0.04
N ASP A 84 -16.02 -14.46 -0.27
CA ASP A 84 -16.23 -14.88 -1.66
C ASP A 84 -17.33 -14.07 -2.35
N ARG A 85 -18.42 -13.74 -1.63
CA ARG A 85 -19.48 -12.85 -2.14
C ARG A 85 -19.01 -11.41 -2.33
N ALA A 86 -18.17 -10.89 -1.43
CA ALA A 86 -17.59 -9.56 -1.58
C ALA A 86 -16.68 -9.47 -2.81
N ILE A 87 -15.82 -10.47 -3.03
CA ILE A 87 -14.94 -10.55 -4.20
C ILE A 87 -15.74 -10.66 -5.50
N ALA A 88 -16.79 -11.50 -5.54
CA ALA A 88 -17.67 -11.62 -6.69
C ALA A 88 -18.35 -10.28 -7.03
N SER A 89 -18.78 -9.54 -6.00
CA SER A 89 -19.43 -8.23 -6.14
C SER A 89 -18.47 -7.17 -6.67
N LEU A 90 -17.23 -7.14 -6.18
CA LEU A 90 -16.19 -6.24 -6.68
C LEU A 90 -15.85 -6.51 -8.14
N ASN A 91 -15.71 -7.78 -8.52
CA ASN A 91 -15.38 -8.15 -9.90
C ASN A 91 -16.46 -7.76 -10.91
N ALA A 92 -17.73 -7.71 -10.50
CA ALA A 92 -18.84 -7.30 -11.35
C ALA A 92 -18.88 -5.79 -11.67
N LEU A 93 -18.13 -4.96 -10.93
CA LEU A 93 -18.14 -3.51 -11.12
C LEU A 93 -17.26 -3.04 -12.28
N PRO A 94 -17.61 -1.93 -12.96
CA PRO A 94 -16.71 -1.22 -13.86
C PRO A 94 -15.41 -0.83 -13.14
N ALA A 95 -14.27 -0.87 -13.84
CA ALA A 95 -12.95 -0.63 -13.25
C ALA A 95 -12.88 0.67 -12.43
N ALA A 96 -13.42 1.77 -12.96
CA ALA A 96 -13.45 3.04 -12.23
C ALA A 96 -14.23 2.97 -10.91
N GLN A 97 -15.37 2.26 -10.87
CA GLN A 97 -16.18 2.12 -9.65
C GLN A 97 -15.57 1.13 -8.66
N ARG A 98 -15.02 0.02 -9.16
CA ARG A 98 -14.28 -0.95 -8.35
C ARG A 98 -13.09 -0.26 -7.69
N ASP A 99 -12.32 0.48 -8.48
CA ASP A 99 -11.19 1.27 -8.00
C ASP A 99 -11.70 2.23 -6.93
N SER A 100 -12.77 3.01 -7.16
CA SER A 100 -13.36 3.90 -6.14
C SER A 100 -13.74 3.21 -4.82
N ILE A 101 -14.17 1.95 -4.84
CA ILE A 101 -14.49 1.20 -3.62
C ILE A 101 -13.22 0.68 -2.93
N LEU A 102 -12.27 0.18 -3.70
CA LEU A 102 -10.96 -0.24 -3.19
C LEU A 102 -10.11 0.94 -2.68
N LEU A 103 -10.54 2.16 -3.00
CA LEU A 103 -10.00 3.46 -2.58
C LEU A 103 -10.63 4.02 -1.30
N VAL A 104 -11.71 3.42 -0.77
CA VAL A 104 -12.42 3.97 0.42
C VAL A 104 -11.49 3.97 1.63
N GLY A 105 -11.44 5.11 2.33
CA GLY A 105 -10.54 5.35 3.48
C GLY A 105 -9.16 5.91 3.09
N MET A 106 -8.81 5.92 1.81
CA MET A 106 -7.60 6.57 1.28
C MET A 106 -7.87 8.05 0.98
N ASP A 107 -8.10 8.86 2.02
CA ASP A 107 -8.13 10.31 1.88
C ASP A 107 -6.69 10.84 1.85
N HIS A 108 -6.27 11.39 0.72
CA HIS A 108 -4.98 12.05 0.59
C HIS A 108 -5.22 13.56 0.45
N PRO A 109 -4.50 14.39 1.23
CA PRO A 109 -4.48 15.83 0.98
C PRO A 109 -3.94 16.03 -0.44
N SER A 110 -4.85 16.46 -1.32
CA SER A 110 -4.66 17.16 -2.58
C SER A 110 -3.50 16.74 -3.49
N ILE A 111 -3.85 16.50 -4.75
CA ILE A 111 -2.99 16.48 -5.95
C ILE A 111 -2.04 17.72 -6.01
N ASP A 112 -2.36 18.79 -5.29
CA ASP A 112 -1.54 20.00 -5.12
C ASP A 112 -0.66 19.94 -3.85
N ASP A 113 0.25 18.96 -3.74
CA ASP A 113 1.35 19.03 -2.77
C ASP A 113 2.47 19.91 -3.35
N PRO A 114 2.70 21.13 -2.81
CA PRO A 114 3.73 22.04 -3.32
C PRO A 114 5.15 21.49 -3.16
N ASP A 115 5.37 20.47 -2.31
CA ASP A 115 6.67 19.83 -2.12
C ASP A 115 6.94 18.72 -3.16
N HIS A 116 5.94 18.29 -3.93
CA HIS A 116 6.02 17.23 -4.94
C HIS A 116 5.36 17.62 -6.29
N PRO A 117 5.82 18.70 -6.95
CA PRO A 117 5.24 19.20 -8.20
C PRO A 117 5.33 18.20 -9.37
N ASP A 118 6.29 17.27 -9.29
CA ASP A 118 6.46 16.19 -10.24
C ASP A 118 6.20 14.86 -9.51
N HIS A 119 5.01 14.26 -9.70
CA HIS A 119 4.62 12.95 -9.16
C HIS A 119 5.42 11.77 -9.76
N SER A 120 6.72 11.95 -9.98
CA SER A 120 7.67 11.00 -10.55
C SER A 120 8.51 10.28 -9.49
N VAL A 121 8.47 10.77 -8.24
CA VAL A 121 9.20 10.23 -7.09
C VAL A 121 8.21 9.74 -6.06
N VAL A 122 8.41 8.51 -5.58
CA VAL A 122 7.62 7.91 -4.50
C VAL A 122 8.55 7.45 -3.40
N ARG A 123 8.21 7.79 -2.15
CA ARG A 123 9.02 7.47 -0.96
C ARG A 123 8.23 6.58 -0.04
N PHE A 124 8.86 5.52 0.45
CA PHE A 124 8.30 4.65 1.49
C PHE A 124 9.19 4.77 2.75
N PRO A 125 8.67 5.20 3.90
CA PRO A 125 9.43 5.20 5.14
C PRO A 125 9.58 3.76 5.64
N TYR A 126 10.81 3.30 5.83
CA TYR A 126 11.06 1.92 6.26
C TYR A 126 12.37 1.78 7.03
N THR A 127 12.43 0.80 7.93
CA THR A 127 13.67 0.40 8.60
C THR A 127 13.78 -1.11 8.53
N PHE A 128 14.94 -1.61 8.09
CA PHE A 128 15.22 -3.04 8.09
C PHE A 128 15.33 -3.55 9.53
N PRO A 129 14.53 -4.55 9.96
CA PRO A 129 14.53 -5.01 11.33
C PRO A 129 15.82 -5.74 11.75
N THR A 130 16.44 -6.46 10.83
CA THR A 130 17.63 -7.30 11.06
C THR A 130 18.52 -7.33 9.82
N GLU A 131 19.76 -7.80 9.99
CA GLU A 131 20.66 -8.07 8.87
C GLU A 131 20.17 -9.23 7.99
N GLY A 132 20.59 -9.22 6.72
CA GLY A 132 20.36 -10.29 5.77
C GLY A 132 19.82 -9.81 4.42
N LYS A 133 19.41 -10.78 3.60
CA LYS A 133 18.96 -10.56 2.22
C LYS A 133 17.47 -10.29 2.15
N TYR A 134 17.11 -9.20 1.51
CA TYR A 134 15.74 -8.76 1.29
C TYR A 134 15.45 -8.62 -0.19
N ARG A 135 14.20 -8.94 -0.56
CA ARG A 135 13.61 -8.60 -1.85
C ARG A 135 12.48 -7.60 -1.65
N ILE A 136 12.53 -6.54 -2.44
CA ILE A 136 11.56 -5.45 -2.44
C ILE A 136 10.81 -5.48 -3.76
N TYR A 137 9.48 -5.64 -3.71
CA TYR A 137 8.60 -5.49 -4.85
C TYR A 137 7.92 -4.13 -4.80
N VAL A 138 7.87 -3.43 -5.92
CA VAL A 138 7.22 -2.12 -6.04
C VAL A 138 6.24 -2.14 -7.20
N GLN A 139 5.06 -1.57 -6.98
CA GLN A 139 3.99 -1.50 -7.94
C GLN A 139 3.52 -0.05 -8.10
N MET A 140 3.47 0.42 -9.35
CA MET A 140 3.12 1.80 -9.72
C MET A 140 2.25 1.78 -10.97
N LYS A 141 1.49 2.84 -11.27
CA LYS A 141 0.69 2.91 -12.50
C LYS A 141 1.13 4.10 -13.35
N ARG A 142 1.17 3.89 -14.67
CA ARG A 142 1.47 4.92 -15.66
C ARG A 142 0.76 4.61 -16.96
N ASN A 143 0.18 5.63 -17.59
CA ASN A 143 -0.57 5.51 -18.84
C ASN A 143 -1.61 4.37 -18.79
N GLY A 144 -2.29 4.23 -17.64
CA GLY A 144 -3.28 3.18 -17.41
C GLY A 144 -2.72 1.77 -17.21
N ARG A 145 -1.40 1.58 -17.19
CA ARG A 145 -0.74 0.28 -17.00
C ARG A 145 -0.08 0.18 -15.65
N ILE A 146 -0.20 -0.98 -15.01
CA ILE A 146 0.50 -1.30 -13.77
C ILE A 146 1.91 -1.78 -14.13
N LEU A 147 2.92 -1.15 -13.55
CA LEU A 147 4.34 -1.46 -13.66
C LEU A 147 4.81 -2.11 -12.36
N ASN A 148 5.58 -3.19 -12.46
CA ASN A 148 6.16 -3.89 -11.32
C ASN A 148 7.68 -3.86 -11.42
N GLY A 149 8.35 -3.52 -10.33
CA GLY A 149 9.80 -3.61 -10.16
C GLY A 149 10.16 -4.52 -9.00
N ALA A 150 11.31 -5.20 -9.09
CA ALA A 150 11.86 -6.00 -8.02
C ALA A 150 13.32 -5.63 -7.79
N PHE A 151 13.71 -5.46 -6.52
CA PHE A 151 15.05 -5.05 -6.12
C PHE A 151 15.55 -5.97 -5.00
N ASP A 152 16.81 -6.37 -5.09
CA ASP A 152 17.47 -7.15 -4.05
C ASP A 152 18.37 -6.22 -3.22
N VAL A 153 18.30 -6.37 -1.90
CA VAL A 153 19.08 -5.58 -0.94
C VAL A 153 19.75 -6.53 0.03
N ASP A 154 21.07 -6.39 0.21
CA ASP A 154 21.82 -7.03 1.29
C ASP A 154 22.00 -6.01 2.42
N VAL A 155 21.46 -6.30 3.59
CA VAL A 155 21.53 -5.43 4.77
C VAL A 155 22.61 -5.96 5.69
N GLU A 156 23.69 -5.19 5.82
CA GLU A 156 24.80 -5.47 6.72
C GLU A 156 24.53 -4.88 8.12
N GLY A 157 25.05 -5.55 9.16
CA GLY A 157 24.91 -5.17 10.58
C GLY A 157 25.88 -4.10 11.08
#